data_AF-A0A8J3F4P6-F1
#
_entry.id   AF-A0A8J3F4P6-F1
#
_cell.length_a   1.000
_cell.length_b   1.000
_cell.length_c   1.000
_cell.angle_alpha   90.00
_cell.angle_beta   90.00
_cell.angle_gamma   90.00
#
_symmetry.space_group_name_H-M   'P 1'
#
loop_
_entity.id
_entity.type
_entity.pdbx_description
1 polymer ?
#
loop_
_entity_poly.entity_id
_entity_poly.type
_entity_poly.pdbx_seq_one_letter_code
_entity_poly.pdbx_strand_id
1 'polypeptide(L)'
;MGALLRFVGIRPTVAPTFARESLPVNPRAPRWALQRAPRGPVLMLDIDGVLHPGQSGTLIYLPLLETWLRAHPDVDVVISSNWRETHTLDELRNFFSIELRERVIGCTPVLPDCTRLDEILCVVREYGVTQWAALDDRVQEFPDTRRLVATEYLDGLTGESLLQLTRVMWAAP
;
A
#
# COMPACT_ATOMS: atom_id res chain seq x y z
N MET A 1 51.69 -29.84 -9.23
CA MET A 1 51.82 -28.53 -9.92
C MET A 1 50.47 -28.19 -10.53
N GLY A 2 49.92 -27.05 -10.14
CA GLY A 2 48.49 -26.72 -10.30
C GLY A 2 48.04 -26.47 -11.73
N ALA A 3 46.77 -26.78 -11.99
CA ALA A 3 46.04 -26.28 -13.14
C ALA A 3 44.82 -25.50 -12.62
N LEU A 4 44.86 -24.20 -12.85
CA LEU A 4 43.88 -23.19 -12.46
C LEU A 4 42.63 -23.31 -13.37
N LEU A 5 41.46 -23.59 -12.81
CA LEU A 5 40.17 -23.46 -13.50
C LEU A 5 39.86 -21.96 -13.67
N ARG A 6 40.00 -21.43 -14.89
CA ARG A 6 39.49 -20.10 -15.24
C ARG A 6 38.00 -20.19 -15.52
N PHE A 7 37.18 -19.77 -14.57
CA PHE A 7 35.77 -19.46 -14.82
C PHE A 7 35.70 -18.19 -15.69
N VAL A 8 35.31 -18.35 -16.95
CA VAL A 8 34.88 -17.22 -17.80
C VAL A 8 33.45 -16.89 -17.40
N GLY A 9 33.29 -15.83 -16.63
CA GLY A 9 31.98 -15.25 -16.32
C GLY A 9 31.39 -14.60 -17.55
N ILE A 10 30.38 -15.21 -18.15
CA ILE A 10 29.48 -14.53 -19.10
C ILE A 10 28.40 -13.86 -18.25
N ARG A 11 28.52 -12.55 -18.06
CA ARG A 11 27.43 -11.71 -17.54
C ARG A 11 26.38 -11.60 -18.65
N PRO A 12 25.10 -11.93 -18.42
CA PRO A 12 24.05 -11.55 -19.36
C PRO A 12 23.92 -10.01 -19.35
N THR A 13 24.14 -9.38 -20.50
CA THR A 13 24.25 -7.92 -20.66
C THR A 13 22.90 -7.22 -20.93
N VAL A 14 21.76 -7.87 -20.76
CA VAL A 14 20.46 -7.25 -21.06
C VAL A 14 19.41 -7.72 -20.06
N ALA A 15 18.93 -6.79 -19.23
CA ALA A 15 17.72 -6.99 -18.43
C ALA A 15 16.52 -7.15 -19.38
N PRO A 16 15.57 -8.07 -19.14
CA PRO A 16 14.43 -8.24 -20.02
C PRO A 16 13.58 -6.96 -20.01
N THR A 17 13.49 -6.30 -21.16
CA THR A 17 12.54 -5.23 -21.41
C THR A 17 11.15 -5.84 -21.53
N PHE A 18 10.44 -5.98 -20.41
CA PHE A 18 8.99 -6.12 -20.47
C PHE A 18 8.44 -4.74 -20.84
N ALA A 19 8.01 -4.61 -22.10
CA ALA A 19 7.24 -3.45 -22.53
C ALA A 19 6.03 -3.31 -21.61
N ARG A 20 6.07 -2.30 -20.73
CA ARG A 20 4.93 -1.86 -19.95
C ARG A 20 3.92 -1.31 -20.95
N GLU A 21 2.84 -2.04 -21.21
CA GLU A 21 1.61 -1.39 -21.68
C GLU A 21 1.15 -0.47 -20.54
N SER A 22 1.55 0.79 -20.61
CA SER A 22 1.01 1.83 -19.75
C SER A 22 -0.47 1.97 -20.05
N LEU A 23 -1.30 1.64 -19.05
CA LEU A 23 -2.73 1.95 -19.09
C LEU A 23 -2.91 3.45 -19.37
N PRO A 24 -3.94 3.84 -20.13
CA PRO A 24 -4.14 5.24 -20.49
C PRO A 24 -4.36 6.09 -19.23
N VAL A 25 -3.43 7.02 -18.99
CA VAL A 25 -3.60 8.09 -18.00
C VAL A 25 -4.78 8.96 -18.46
N ASN A 26 -5.84 9.05 -17.67
CA ASN A 26 -6.95 9.97 -17.94
C ASN A 26 -6.52 11.40 -17.55
N PRO A 27 -6.31 12.31 -18.53
CA PRO A 27 -5.76 13.64 -18.26
C PRO A 27 -6.73 14.59 -17.54
N ARG A 28 -7.97 14.18 -17.28
CA ARG A 28 -8.98 14.98 -16.56
C ARG A 28 -9.12 14.62 -15.09
N ALA A 29 -8.59 13.48 -14.67
CA ALA A 29 -8.64 13.09 -13.27
C ALA A 29 -7.58 13.87 -12.49
N PRO A 30 -7.89 14.43 -11.31
CA PRO A 30 -6.84 15.02 -10.47
C PRO A 30 -5.78 13.95 -10.19
N ARG A 31 -4.52 14.34 -10.05
CA ARG A 31 -3.37 13.42 -9.85
C ARG A 31 -3.59 12.38 -8.74
N TRP A 32 -4.50 12.64 -7.81
CA TRP A 32 -4.82 11.78 -6.68
C TRP A 32 -6.05 10.88 -6.87
N ALA A 33 -6.85 11.05 -7.92
CA ALA A 33 -8.05 10.25 -8.10
C ALA A 33 -7.72 8.75 -8.22
N LEU A 34 -8.57 7.93 -7.59
CA LEU A 34 -8.49 6.48 -7.72
C LEU A 34 -8.72 6.08 -9.19
N GLN A 35 -7.99 5.08 -9.67
CA GLN A 35 -8.13 4.59 -11.04
C GLN A 35 -9.52 3.99 -11.33
N ARG A 36 -10.20 3.53 -10.28
CA ARG A 36 -11.58 3.09 -10.30
C ARG A 36 -12.21 3.34 -8.93
N ALA A 37 -13.55 3.37 -8.90
CA ALA A 37 -14.26 3.34 -7.62
C ALA A 37 -13.93 2.03 -6.86
N PRO A 38 -13.86 2.08 -5.51
CA PRO A 38 -13.81 0.90 -4.69
C PRO A 38 -15.01 -0.02 -4.95
N ARG A 39 -14.77 -1.33 -4.98
CA ARG A 39 -15.82 -2.36 -5.19
C ARG A 39 -16.38 -2.92 -3.88
N GLY A 40 -15.73 -2.62 -2.76
CA GLY A 40 -16.03 -3.17 -1.45
C GLY A 40 -15.32 -2.38 -0.35
N PRO A 41 -15.02 -3.02 0.80
CA PRO A 41 -14.30 -2.39 1.89
C PRO A 41 -12.91 -1.90 1.45
N VAL A 42 -12.39 -0.84 2.09
CA VAL A 42 -11.12 -0.22 1.71
C VAL A 42 -10.12 -0.22 2.84
N LEU A 43 -8.96 -0.81 2.59
CA LEU A 43 -7.78 -0.64 3.42
C LEU A 43 -7.03 0.64 3.01
N MET A 44 -6.90 1.57 3.95
CA MET A 44 -6.01 2.73 3.83
C MET A 44 -4.66 2.33 4.42
N LEU A 45 -3.63 2.25 3.58
CA LEU A 45 -2.37 1.58 3.92
C LEU A 45 -1.20 2.56 3.97
N ASP A 46 -0.57 2.71 5.13
CA ASP A 46 0.81 3.22 5.22
C ASP A 46 1.85 2.12 4.98
N ILE A 47 3.12 2.51 4.79
CA ILE A 47 4.24 1.64 4.44
C ILE A 47 5.32 1.69 5.51
N ASP A 48 5.90 2.86 5.77
CA ASP A 48 6.91 3.02 6.83
C ASP A 48 6.27 2.72 8.19
N GLY A 49 6.96 1.98 9.06
CA GLY A 49 6.39 1.55 10.34
C GLY A 49 5.20 0.57 10.26
N VAL A 50 4.80 0.13 9.06
CA VAL A 50 3.73 -0.85 8.82
C VAL A 50 4.27 -2.07 8.07
N LEU A 51 4.65 -1.90 6.80
CA LEU A 51 5.15 -2.99 5.96
C LEU A 51 6.62 -3.31 6.21
N HIS A 52 7.29 -2.47 6.99
CA HIS A 52 8.61 -2.70 7.53
C HIS A 52 8.91 -1.84 8.77
N PRO A 53 9.89 -2.24 9.60
CA PRO A 53 10.41 -1.42 10.69
C PRO A 53 10.98 -0.11 10.18
N GLY A 54 10.59 0.99 10.80
CA GLY A 54 11.07 2.35 10.54
C GLY A 54 11.02 2.69 9.04
N GLN A 55 12.16 3.16 8.52
CA GLN A 55 12.35 3.51 7.10
C GLN A 55 13.32 2.54 6.39
N SER A 56 13.30 1.26 6.74
CA SER A 56 14.22 0.26 6.16
C SER A 56 13.99 -0.01 4.67
N GLY A 57 12.82 0.35 4.12
CA GLY A 57 12.48 0.30 2.69
C GLY A 57 12.24 -1.08 2.11
N THR A 58 12.63 -2.16 2.81
CA THR A 58 12.36 -3.53 2.40
C THR A 58 11.04 -3.99 3.01
N LEU A 59 9.99 -4.20 2.20
CA LEU A 59 8.63 -4.53 2.65
C LEU A 59 8.49 -5.96 3.21
N ILE A 60 9.21 -6.29 4.28
CA ILE A 60 9.29 -7.65 4.85
C ILE A 60 7.94 -8.19 5.35
N TYR A 61 6.98 -7.32 5.69
CA TYR A 61 5.66 -7.71 6.15
C TYR A 61 4.59 -7.70 5.06
N LEU A 62 4.95 -7.34 3.82
CA LEU A 62 4.01 -7.42 2.71
C LEU A 62 3.44 -8.84 2.51
N PRO A 63 4.22 -9.94 2.57
CA PRO A 63 3.64 -11.29 2.46
C PRO A 63 2.58 -11.61 3.53
N LEU A 64 2.72 -11.04 4.74
CA LEU A 64 1.75 -11.18 5.82
C LEU A 64 0.45 -10.43 5.49
N LEU A 65 0.56 -9.17 5.04
CA LEU A 65 -0.61 -8.41 4.58
C LEU A 65 -1.29 -9.07 3.38
N GLU A 66 -0.54 -9.57 2.41
CA GLU A 66 -1.09 -10.25 1.24
C GLU A 66 -1.86 -11.53 1.60
N THR A 67 -1.40 -12.26 2.61
CA THR A 67 -2.13 -13.41 3.14
C THR A 67 -3.50 -12.99 3.66
N TRP A 68 -3.57 -11.87 4.38
CA TRP A 68 -4.83 -11.30 4.84
C TRP A 68 -5.70 -10.81 3.67
N LEU A 69 -5.12 -10.14 2.67
CA LEU A 69 -5.85 -9.70 1.47
C LEU A 69 -6.42 -10.89 0.69
N ARG A 70 -5.69 -12.00 0.55
CA ARG A 70 -6.20 -13.22 -0.09
C ARG A 70 -7.39 -13.83 0.65
N ALA A 71 -7.43 -13.70 1.98
CA ALA A 71 -8.57 -14.12 2.79
C ALA A 71 -9.80 -13.18 2.69
N HIS A 72 -9.61 -11.95 2.22
CA HIS A 72 -10.68 -10.94 2.07
C HIS A 72 -10.68 -10.38 0.64
N PRO A 73 -11.14 -11.15 -0.36
CA PRO A 73 -10.95 -10.86 -1.80
C PRO A 73 -11.66 -9.59 -2.30
N ASP A 74 -12.62 -9.07 -1.53
CA ASP A 74 -13.41 -7.87 -1.79
C ASP A 74 -12.74 -6.57 -1.31
N VAL A 75 -11.67 -6.65 -0.51
CA VAL A 75 -10.99 -5.47 0.03
C VAL A 75 -10.13 -4.80 -1.04
N ASP A 76 -10.41 -3.55 -1.34
CA ASP A 76 -9.51 -2.70 -2.13
C ASP A 76 -8.49 -2.00 -1.22
N VAL A 77 -7.35 -1.59 -1.79
CA VAL A 77 -6.24 -0.93 -1.11
C VAL A 77 -6.04 0.46 -1.70
N VAL A 78 -6.00 1.46 -0.82
CA VAL A 78 -5.60 2.83 -1.14
C VAL A 78 -4.34 3.14 -0.33
N ILE A 79 -3.28 3.56 -1.01
CA ILE A 79 -2.03 3.91 -0.33
C ILE A 79 -2.17 5.29 0.32
N SER A 80 -2.08 5.33 1.64
CA SER A 80 -2.08 6.54 2.45
C SER A 80 -0.70 6.74 3.07
N SER A 81 0.35 6.68 2.24
CA SER A 81 1.76 6.77 2.67
C SER A 81 2.49 7.90 2.00
N ASN A 82 3.52 8.46 2.64
CA ASN A 82 4.41 9.47 2.04
C ASN A 82 5.11 8.96 0.77
N TRP A 83 5.21 7.64 0.59
CA TRP A 83 5.74 7.05 -0.65
C TRP A 83 4.99 7.51 -1.91
N ARG A 84 3.71 7.91 -1.81
CA ARG A 84 2.92 8.46 -2.92
C ARG A 84 3.46 9.77 -3.49
N GLU A 85 4.32 10.47 -2.74
CA GLU A 85 4.94 11.73 -3.18
C GLU A 85 6.16 11.49 -4.08
N THR A 86 6.79 10.32 -3.97
CA THR A 86 8.03 9.98 -4.68
C THR A 86 7.88 8.79 -5.64
N HIS A 87 6.79 8.02 -5.54
CA HIS A 87 6.49 6.87 -6.38
C HIS A 87 5.18 7.06 -7.14
N THR A 88 5.16 6.61 -8.38
CA THR A 88 3.93 6.43 -9.15
C THR A 88 3.09 5.28 -8.58
N LEU A 89 1.78 5.29 -8.85
CA LEU A 89 0.89 4.18 -8.44
C LEU A 89 1.34 2.83 -9.04
N ASP A 90 1.84 2.83 -10.28
CA ASP A 90 2.33 1.60 -10.90
C ASP A 90 3.59 1.07 -10.22
N GLU A 91 4.50 1.94 -9.76
CA GLU A 91 5.64 1.54 -8.92
C GLU A 91 5.18 0.95 -7.60
N LEU A 92 4.24 1.61 -6.92
CA LEU A 92 3.66 1.11 -5.66
C LEU A 92 2.99 -0.27 -5.84
N ARG A 93 2.27 -0.47 -6.93
CA ARG A 93 1.69 -1.78 -7.29
C ARG A 93 2.72 -2.86 -7.49
N ASN A 94 3.89 -2.53 -8.03
CA ASN A 94 4.89 -3.53 -8.39
C ASN A 94 5.50 -4.23 -7.18
N PHE A 95 5.34 -3.68 -5.97
CA PHE A 95 5.68 -4.38 -4.73
C PHE A 95 4.75 -5.57 -4.46
N PHE A 96 3.47 -5.47 -4.82
CA PHE A 96 2.49 -6.53 -4.60
C PHE A 96 2.64 -7.66 -5.61
N SER A 97 2.26 -8.86 -5.18
CA SER A 97 2.04 -10.04 -6.02
C SER A 97 1.06 -9.71 -7.15
N ILE A 98 1.29 -10.29 -8.32
CA ILE A 98 0.63 -9.92 -9.59
C ILE A 98 -0.90 -9.88 -9.47
N GLU A 99 -1.49 -10.83 -8.75
CA GLU A 99 -2.92 -11.00 -8.56
C GLU A 99 -3.56 -9.95 -7.63
N LEU A 100 -2.75 -9.27 -6.81
CA LEU A 100 -3.21 -8.25 -5.87
C LEU A 100 -3.00 -6.82 -6.39
N ARG A 101 -2.23 -6.62 -7.46
CA ARG A 101 -1.91 -5.28 -7.99
C ARG A 101 -3.14 -4.48 -8.39
N GLU A 102 -4.14 -5.13 -8.98
CA GLU A 102 -5.40 -4.49 -9.39
C GLU A 102 -6.27 -4.04 -8.20
N ARG A 103 -5.98 -4.53 -7.00
CA ARG A 103 -6.65 -4.12 -5.75
C ARG A 103 -6.02 -2.87 -5.15
N VAL A 104 -4.79 -2.53 -5.51
CA VAL A 104 -4.21 -1.22 -5.17
C VAL A 104 -4.76 -0.20 -6.17
N ILE A 105 -5.83 0.50 -5.79
CA ILE A 105 -6.65 1.29 -6.73
C ILE A 105 -6.24 2.75 -6.82
N GLY A 106 -5.38 3.22 -5.93
CA GLY A 106 -4.91 4.60 -5.91
C GLY A 106 -4.18 4.96 -4.63
N CYS A 107 -3.97 6.26 -4.47
CA CYS A 107 -3.40 6.85 -3.27
C CYS A 107 -4.34 7.92 -2.73
N THR A 108 -4.21 8.29 -1.46
CA THR A 108 -4.86 9.50 -0.93
C THR A 108 -4.27 10.75 -1.58
N PRO A 109 -4.99 11.89 -1.59
CA PRO A 109 -4.39 13.18 -1.96
C PRO A 109 -3.23 13.53 -1.01
N VAL A 110 -2.41 14.49 -1.45
CA VAL A 110 -1.46 15.19 -0.58
C VAL A 110 -2.09 16.54 -0.26
N LEU A 111 -2.51 16.72 0.99
CA LEU A 111 -3.18 17.94 1.44
C LEU A 111 -2.25 18.71 2.39
N PRO A 112 -1.74 19.90 1.99
CA PRO A 112 -0.92 20.73 2.88
C PRO A 112 -1.67 21.08 4.17
N ASP A 113 -0.96 21.11 5.28
CA ASP A 113 -1.47 21.49 6.61
C ASP A 113 -2.66 20.66 7.11
N CYS A 114 -2.86 19.46 6.56
CA CYS A 114 -3.90 18.51 6.94
C CYS A 114 -3.29 17.25 7.55
N THR A 115 -4.08 16.54 8.35
CA THR A 115 -3.66 15.25 8.91
C THR A 115 -3.81 14.11 7.90
N ARG A 116 -3.14 12.98 8.14
CA ARG A 116 -3.37 11.73 7.38
C ARG A 116 -4.85 11.34 7.33
N LEU A 117 -5.56 11.49 8.45
CA LEU A 117 -6.98 11.21 8.52
C LEU A 117 -7.79 12.12 7.57
N ASP A 118 -7.45 13.40 7.44
CA ASP A 118 -8.16 14.32 6.54
C ASP A 118 -8.03 13.89 5.07
N GLU A 119 -6.85 13.42 4.67
CA GLU A 119 -6.58 12.91 3.32
C GLU A 119 -7.37 11.62 3.04
N ILE A 120 -7.39 10.70 4.00
CA ILE A 120 -8.21 9.49 3.94
C ILE A 120 -9.69 9.86 3.82
N LEU A 121 -10.16 10.80 4.64
CA LEU A 121 -11.55 11.24 4.64
C LEU A 121 -11.94 11.96 3.35
N CYS A 122 -11.00 12.56 2.63
CA CYS A 122 -11.23 13.08 1.27
C CYS A 122 -11.64 11.94 0.33
N VAL A 123 -10.89 10.84 0.31
CA VAL A 123 -11.23 9.65 -0.49
C VAL A 123 -12.55 9.02 -0.04
N VAL A 124 -12.75 8.87 1.27
CA VAL A 124 -13.97 8.29 1.84
C VAL A 124 -15.21 9.05 1.39
N ARG A 125 -15.18 10.39 1.47
CA ARG A 125 -16.31 11.25 1.06
C ARG A 125 -16.51 11.26 -0.45
N GLU A 126 -15.43 11.38 -1.22
CA GLU A 126 -15.50 11.45 -2.69
C GLU A 126 -16.11 10.18 -3.29
N TYR A 127 -15.74 9.00 -2.78
CA TYR A 127 -16.17 7.72 -3.30
C TYR A 127 -17.30 7.05 -2.51
N GLY A 128 -17.83 7.72 -1.48
CA GLY A 128 -18.91 7.19 -0.64
C GLY A 128 -18.53 5.90 0.09
N VAL A 129 -17.28 5.75 0.52
CA VAL A 129 -16.78 4.54 1.17
C VAL A 129 -17.34 4.42 2.58
N THR A 130 -18.15 3.40 2.85
CA THR A 130 -18.78 3.20 4.17
C THR A 130 -18.02 2.23 5.06
N GLN A 131 -17.21 1.33 4.47
CA GLN A 131 -16.42 0.34 5.17
C GLN A 131 -14.95 0.54 4.85
N TRP A 132 -14.19 1.00 5.84
CA TRP A 132 -12.76 1.22 5.69
C TRP A 132 -12.04 1.09 7.02
N ALA A 133 -10.74 0.82 6.95
CA ALA A 133 -9.84 0.87 8.09
C ALA A 133 -8.47 1.39 7.62
N ALA A 134 -7.81 2.17 8.48
CA ALA A 134 -6.44 2.60 8.29
C ALA A 134 -5.49 1.68 9.05
N LEU A 135 -4.38 1.32 8.42
CA LEU A 135 -3.26 0.61 9.04
C LEU A 135 -2.03 1.51 8.93
N ASP A 136 -1.60 2.05 10.06
CA ASP A 136 -0.70 3.22 10.11
C ASP A 136 0.03 3.28 11.46
N ASP A 137 1.29 3.71 11.50
CA ASP A 137 2.05 3.89 12.75
C ASP A 137 1.88 5.30 13.35
N ARG A 138 1.47 6.29 12.53
CA ARG A 138 1.45 7.69 12.92
C ARG A 138 0.17 8.08 13.64
N VAL A 139 -0.07 7.54 14.84
CA VAL A 139 -1.28 7.79 15.64
C VAL A 139 -1.60 9.29 15.80
N GLN A 140 -0.58 10.15 15.88
CA GLN A 140 -0.73 11.61 15.97
C GLN A 140 -1.44 12.26 14.75
N GLU A 141 -1.46 11.58 13.60
CA GLU A 141 -2.14 12.02 12.38
C GLU A 141 -3.61 11.56 12.32
N PHE A 142 -4.11 10.95 13.40
CA PHE A 142 -5.48 10.47 13.53
C PHE A 142 -6.15 11.07 14.76
N PRO A 143 -6.75 12.27 14.65
CA PRO A 143 -7.56 12.86 15.72
C PRO A 143 -8.71 11.97 16.18
N ASP A 144 -9.24 11.13 15.29
CA ASP A 144 -10.18 10.05 15.60
C ASP A 144 -9.58 8.70 15.18
N THR A 145 -9.33 7.84 16.17
CA THR A 145 -8.67 6.54 15.99
C THR A 145 -9.64 5.38 15.84
N ARG A 146 -10.96 5.60 15.79
CA ARG A 146 -11.96 4.50 15.71
C ARG A 146 -11.80 3.60 14.49
N ARG A 147 -11.25 4.14 13.40
CA ARG A 147 -10.95 3.39 12.17
C ARG A 147 -9.46 3.11 11.98
N LEU A 148 -8.62 3.44 12.97
CA LEU A 148 -7.19 3.19 12.95
C LEU A 148 -6.84 1.86 13.61
N VAL A 149 -6.00 1.09 12.92
CA VAL A 149 -5.20 0.01 13.48
C VAL A 149 -3.77 0.52 13.56
N ALA A 150 -3.34 0.86 14.76
CA ALA A 150 -1.99 1.36 14.99
C ALA A 150 -0.97 0.21 14.93
N THR A 151 0.16 0.45 14.29
CA THR A 151 1.37 -0.36 14.43
C THR A 151 2.42 0.39 15.23
N GLU A 152 3.38 -0.33 15.81
CA GLU A 152 4.55 0.29 16.42
C GLU A 152 5.60 0.57 15.35
N TYR A 153 6.08 1.82 15.25
CA TYR A 153 6.98 2.27 14.18
C TYR A 153 8.22 1.39 13.98
N LEU A 154 8.78 0.84 15.06
CA LEU A 154 9.99 0.00 15.00
C LEU A 154 9.70 -1.50 14.87
N ASP A 155 8.44 -1.92 14.99
CA ASP A 155 8.08 -3.34 14.92
C ASP A 155 7.35 -3.66 13.62
N GLY A 156 6.43 -2.80 13.19
CA GLY A 156 5.60 -2.97 12.00
C GLY A 156 4.38 -3.86 12.21
N LEU A 157 3.90 -4.45 11.12
CA LEU A 157 2.69 -5.26 11.07
C LEU A 157 2.84 -6.57 11.83
N THR A 158 1.88 -6.86 12.70
CA THR A 158 1.81 -8.14 13.44
C THR A 158 0.53 -8.91 13.11
N GLY A 159 0.46 -10.18 13.55
CA GLY A 159 -0.77 -10.95 13.47
C GLY A 159 -1.93 -10.35 14.29
N GLU A 160 -1.62 -9.70 15.42
CA GLU A 160 -2.63 -9.01 16.24
C GLU A 160 -3.21 -7.80 15.52
N SER A 161 -2.35 -7.00 14.86
CA SER A 161 -2.78 -5.88 14.01
C SER A 161 -3.75 -6.36 12.92
N LEU A 162 -3.51 -7.52 12.30
CA LEU A 162 -4.43 -8.08 11.29
C LEU A 162 -5.77 -8.55 11.87
N LEU A 163 -5.78 -9.11 13.08
CA LEU A 163 -7.02 -9.46 13.78
C LEU A 163 -7.82 -8.20 14.12
N GLN A 164 -7.14 -7.15 14.57
CA GLN A 164 -7.76 -5.84 14.82
C GLN A 164 -8.27 -5.23 13.51
N LEU A 165 -7.52 -5.34 12.41
CA LEU A 165 -7.92 -4.86 11.10
C LEU A 165 -9.23 -5.48 10.64
N THR A 166 -9.38 -6.80 10.76
CA THR A 166 -10.66 -7.45 10.48
C THR A 166 -11.79 -6.92 11.38
N ARG A 167 -11.54 -6.70 12.69
CA ARG A 167 -12.58 -6.15 13.57
C ARG A 167 -12.99 -4.74 13.18
N VAL A 168 -12.03 -3.86 12.92
CA VAL A 168 -12.27 -2.44 12.62
C VAL A 168 -12.94 -2.25 11.25
N MET A 169 -12.51 -3.01 10.24
CA MET A 169 -13.03 -2.94 8.87
C MET A 169 -14.55 -3.18 8.80
N TRP A 170 -15.05 -4.14 9.58
CA TRP A 170 -16.46 -4.53 9.61
C TRP A 170 -17.19 -4.12 10.89
N ALA A 171 -16.60 -3.24 11.72
CA ALA A 171 -17.29 -2.67 12.86
C ALA A 171 -18.46 -1.79 12.39
N ALA A 172 -19.58 -1.89 13.10
CA ALA A 172 -20.76 -1.05 12.88
C ALA A 172 -20.38 0.45 12.90
N PRO A 173 -21.07 1.30 12.12
CA PRO A 173 -20.82 2.73 12.06
C PRO A 173 -20.85 3.44 13.41
#